data_AF-A0A8I1RFX9-F1
#
_entry.id   AF-A0A8I1RFX9-F1
#
_cell.length_a   1.000
_cell.length_b   1.000
_cell.length_c   1.000
_cell.angle_alpha   90.00
_cell.angle_beta   90.00
_cell.angle_gamma   90.00
#
_symmetry.space_group_name_H-M   'P 1'
#
loop_
_entity.id
_entity.type
_entity.pdbx_description
1 polymer ?
#
loop_
_entity_poly.entity_id
_entity_poly.type
_entity_poly.pdbx_seq_one_letter_code
_entity_poly.pdbx_strand_id
1 'polypeptide(L)'
;MQSVNDWRSPHTDDDFANLDLTGFAQEFLRRNPGYCREYHALARSRPLAKLAADEAMLALAHRWGLSFPLRARPARRRRASALVPRSQRRHRPARRRSC
;
A
#
# COMPACT_ATOMS: atom_id res chain seq x y z
N MET A 1 -27.63 -5.99 16.53
CA MET A 1 -26.39 -6.69 16.12
C MET A 1 -25.75 -5.86 15.00
N GLN A 2 -24.74 -5.05 15.33
CA GLN A 2 -24.02 -4.29 14.29
C GLN A 2 -23.14 -5.28 13.53
N SER A 3 -23.27 -5.28 12.20
CA SER A 3 -22.44 -6.11 11.31
C SER A 3 -20.98 -5.72 11.50
N VAL A 4 -20.12 -6.66 11.86
CA VAL A 4 -18.66 -6.50 12.07
C VAL A 4 -17.90 -6.06 10.81
N ASN A 5 -18.59 -5.67 9.74
CA ASN A 5 -18.05 -5.36 8.44
C ASN A 5 -18.84 -4.24 7.75
N ASP A 6 -19.31 -3.26 8.52
CA ASP A 6 -19.85 -2.03 7.94
C ASP A 6 -18.66 -1.16 7.50
N TRP A 7 -18.27 -1.29 6.24
CA TRP A 7 -17.16 -0.55 5.63
C TRP A 7 -17.37 0.97 5.60
N ARG A 8 -18.57 1.43 5.99
CA ARG A 8 -18.91 2.84 6.21
C ARG A 8 -18.77 3.28 7.68
N SER A 9 -18.25 2.40 8.55
CA SER A 9 -17.98 2.74 9.93
C SER A 9 -16.83 3.76 10.01
N PRO A 10 -16.91 4.78 10.87
CA PRO A 10 -15.82 5.75 11.04
C PRO A 10 -14.48 5.09 11.42
N HIS A 11 -14.53 3.90 12.05
CA HIS A 11 -13.32 3.16 12.43
C HIS A 11 -12.59 2.54 11.23
N THR A 12 -13.29 2.25 10.13
CA THR A 12 -12.65 1.75 8.91
C THR A 12 -11.90 2.85 8.16
N ASP A 13 -12.29 4.13 8.32
CA ASP A 13 -11.61 5.23 7.64
C ASP A 13 -10.14 5.35 8.07
N ASP A 14 -9.82 5.15 9.35
CA ASP A 14 -8.43 5.17 9.84
C ASP A 14 -7.60 4.00 9.29
N ASP A 15 -8.20 2.81 9.17
CA ASP A 15 -7.55 1.61 8.63
C ASP A 15 -7.24 1.76 7.13
N PHE A 16 -8.08 2.47 6.38
CA PHE A 16 -7.91 2.71 4.95
C PHE A 16 -7.20 4.02 4.59
N ALA A 17 -7.14 4.99 5.51
CA ALA A 17 -6.58 6.32 5.25
C ALA A 17 -5.12 6.29 4.76
N ASN A 18 -4.37 5.23 5.12
CA ASN A 18 -2.97 5.07 4.77
C ASN A 18 -2.73 4.14 3.56
N LEU A 19 -3.77 3.52 3.02
CA LEU A 19 -3.63 2.59 1.90
C LEU A 19 -3.67 3.36 0.56
N ASP A 20 -2.63 3.15 -0.25
CA ASP A 20 -2.67 3.55 -1.65
C ASP A 20 -3.56 2.60 -2.47
N LEU A 21 -3.72 2.88 -3.77
CA LEU A 21 -4.54 2.06 -4.67
C LEU A 21 -4.13 0.57 -4.65
N THR A 22 -2.82 0.32 -4.54
CA THR A 22 -2.24 -1.02 -4.44
C THR A 22 -2.61 -1.69 -3.12
N GLY A 23 -2.55 -0.95 -2.01
CA GLY A 23 -3.02 -1.40 -0.70
C GLY A 23 -4.50 -1.78 -0.70
N PHE A 24 -5.35 -0.97 -1.34
CA PHE A 24 -6.76 -1.29 -1.53
C PHE A 24 -6.97 -2.58 -2.33
N ALA A 25 -6.28 -2.72 -3.46
CA ALA A 25 -6.35 -3.94 -4.28
C ALA A 25 -5.96 -5.19 -3.49
N GLN A 26 -4.96 -5.08 -2.60
CA GLN A 26 -4.56 -6.17 -1.72
C GLN A 26 -5.66 -6.57 -0.71
N GLU A 27 -6.41 -5.61 -0.17
CA GLU A 27 -7.52 -5.90 0.75
C GLU A 27 -8.69 -6.64 0.07
N PHE A 28 -8.98 -6.34 -1.21
CA PHE A 28 -9.96 -7.12 -1.98
C PHE A 28 -9.57 -8.60 -2.09
N LEU A 29 -8.27 -8.87 -2.26
CA LEU A 29 -7.76 -10.25 -2.32
C LEU A 29 -7.80 -10.93 -0.96
N ARG A 30 -7.39 -10.24 0.11
CA ARG A 30 -7.42 -10.79 1.49
C ARG A 30 -8.82 -11.17 1.96
N ARG A 31 -9.85 -10.52 1.42
CA ARG A 31 -11.26 -10.80 1.75
C ARG A 31 -11.89 -11.84 0.80
N ASN A 32 -11.23 -12.20 -0.28
CA ASN A 32 -11.73 -13.22 -1.21
C ASN A 32 -11.39 -14.63 -0.68
N PRO A 33 -12.39 -15.46 -0.32
CA PRO A 33 -12.15 -16.77 0.26
C PRO A 33 -11.48 -17.74 -0.74
N GLY A 34 -11.66 -17.56 -2.05
CA GLY A 34 -10.96 -18.33 -3.08
C GLY A 34 -9.47 -18.05 -3.07
N TYR A 35 -9.10 -16.76 -3.05
CA TYR A 35 -7.70 -16.33 -2.99
C TYR A 35 -7.02 -16.85 -1.72
N CYS A 36 -7.67 -16.67 -0.56
CA CYS A 36 -7.14 -17.14 0.72
C CYS A 36 -6.88 -18.65 0.71
N ARG A 37 -7.82 -19.45 0.18
CA ARG A 37 -7.64 -20.91 0.11
C ARG A 37 -6.44 -21.30 -0.75
N GLU A 38 -6.33 -20.72 -1.95
CA GLU A 38 -5.23 -21.02 -2.87
C GLU A 38 -3.88 -20.56 -2.33
N TYR A 39 -3.81 -19.33 -1.79
CA TYR A 39 -2.61 -18.79 -1.17
C TYR A 39 -2.16 -19.66 0.01
N HIS A 40 -3.06 -20.05 0.91
CA HIS A 40 -2.71 -20.90 2.04
C HIS A 40 -2.36 -22.34 1.64
N ALA A 41 -3.01 -22.88 0.60
CA ALA A 41 -2.63 -24.19 0.06
C ALA A 41 -1.19 -24.17 -0.46
N LEU A 42 -0.83 -23.12 -1.20
CA LEU A 42 0.53 -22.93 -1.71
C LEU A 42 1.54 -22.65 -0.59
N ALA A 43 1.20 -21.80 0.39
CA ALA A 43 2.09 -21.50 1.51
C ALA A 43 2.33 -22.70 2.44
N ARG A 44 1.36 -23.63 2.56
CA ARG A 44 1.52 -24.89 3.29
C ARG A 44 2.25 -25.95 2.47
N SER A 45 2.22 -25.85 1.14
CA SER A 45 3.04 -26.72 0.31
C SER A 45 4.51 -26.41 0.58
N ARG A 46 5.31 -27.46 0.76
CA ARG A 46 6.76 -27.34 0.97
C ARG A 46 7.43 -27.73 -0.35
N PRO A 47 7.61 -26.78 -1.29
CA PRO A 47 8.22 -27.10 -2.57
C PRO A 47 9.63 -27.62 -2.35
N LEU A 48 9.96 -28.73 -3.04
CA LEU A 48 11.28 -29.39 -2.95
C LEU A 48 12.42 -28.49 -3.45
N ALA A 49 12.11 -27.49 -4.27
CA ALA A 49 13.07 -26.55 -4.83
C ALA A 49 12.49 -25.12 -4.84
N LYS A 50 13.36 -24.13 -4.63
CA LYS A 50 12.99 -22.69 -4.65
C LYS A 50 12.36 -22.26 -5.98
N LEU A 51 12.87 -22.76 -7.11
CA LEU A 51 12.34 -22.44 -8.43
C LEU A 51 10.87 -22.88 -8.59
N ALA A 52 10.52 -24.07 -8.09
CA ALA A 52 9.15 -24.56 -8.11
C ALA A 52 8.22 -23.73 -7.21
N ALA A 53 8.73 -23.20 -6.10
CA ALA A 53 8.00 -22.26 -5.25
C ALA A 53 7.68 -20.96 -6.00
N ASP A 54 8.68 -20.41 -6.69
CA ASP A 54 8.57 -19.15 -7.43
C ASP A 54 7.60 -19.31 -8.61
N GLU A 55 7.68 -20.39 -9.39
CA GLU A 55 6.76 -20.68 -10.50
C GLU A 55 5.31 -20.84 -10.01
N ALA A 56 5.09 -21.55 -8.91
CA ALA A 56 3.76 -21.72 -8.34
C ALA A 56 3.18 -20.39 -7.81
N MET A 57 4.02 -19.55 -7.21
CA MET A 57 3.62 -18.19 -6.79
C MET A 57 3.29 -17.30 -7.99
N LEU A 58 4.02 -17.42 -9.11
CA LEU A 58 3.70 -16.70 -10.34
C LEU A 58 2.40 -17.17 -10.98
N ALA A 59 2.15 -18.48 -10.98
CA ALA A 59 0.90 -19.04 -11.48
C ALA A 59 -0.30 -18.56 -10.66
N LEU A 60 -0.16 -18.47 -9.32
CA LEU A 60 -1.16 -17.85 -8.45
C LEU A 60 -1.32 -16.37 -8.81
N ALA A 61 -0.22 -15.63 -8.95
CA ALA A 61 -0.25 -14.20 -9.25
C ALA A 61 -1.00 -13.91 -10.55
N HIS A 62 -0.65 -14.60 -11.63
CA HIS A 62 -1.29 -14.46 -12.94
C HIS A 62 -2.80 -14.73 -12.89
N ARG A 63 -3.23 -15.77 -12.17
CA ARG A 63 -4.66 -16.12 -12.03
C ARG A 63 -5.48 -15.04 -11.35
N TRP A 64 -4.87 -14.35 -10.37
CA TRP A 64 -5.50 -13.30 -9.59
C TRP A 64 -5.20 -11.88 -10.09
N GLY A 65 -4.59 -11.75 -11.29
CA GLY A 65 -4.25 -10.47 -11.89
C GLY A 65 -3.14 -9.70 -11.17
N LEU A 66 -2.37 -10.36 -10.32
CA LEU A 66 -1.23 -9.79 -9.60
C LEU A 66 0.00 -9.78 -10.51
N SER A 67 0.73 -8.66 -10.48
CA SER A 67 2.05 -8.54 -11.11
C SER A 67 3.08 -8.20 -10.04
N PHE A 68 3.94 -9.16 -9.72
CA PHE A 68 5.10 -8.93 -8.87
C PHE A 68 6.31 -8.66 -9.76
N PRO A 69 7.04 -7.55 -9.57
CA PRO A 69 8.33 -7.39 -10.21
C PRO A 69 9.29 -8.45 -9.64
N LEU A 70 9.45 -9.56 -10.38
CA LEU A 70 10.35 -10.70 -10.09
C LEU A 70 11.80 -10.30 -9.80
N ARG A 71 12.19 -9.11 -10.26
CA ARG A 71 13.46 -8.48 -9.90
C ARG A 71 13.10 -7.21 -9.15
N ALA A 72 13.58 -7.11 -7.91
CA ALA A 72 13.71 -5.82 -7.24
C ALA A 72 14.47 -4.92 -8.22
N ARG A 73 13.75 -4.05 -8.95
CA ARG A 73 14.41 -2.94 -9.62
C ARG A 73 15.14 -2.22 -8.50
N PRO A 74 16.48 -2.00 -8.60
CA PRO A 74 17.18 -1.25 -7.58
C PRO A 74 16.35 0.00 -7.36
N ALA A 75 15.90 0.21 -6.11
CA ALA A 75 15.04 1.32 -5.77
C ALA A 75 15.72 2.55 -6.33
N ARG A 76 15.19 3.09 -7.44
CA ARG A 76 15.74 4.30 -8.05
C ARG A 76 15.64 5.28 -6.92
N ARG A 77 16.79 5.67 -6.33
CA ARG A 77 16.84 6.63 -5.23
C ARG A 77 15.88 7.73 -5.63
N ARG A 78 14.72 7.82 -4.97
CA ARG A 78 13.84 8.98 -5.14
C ARG A 78 14.78 10.13 -4.79
N ARG A 79 15.13 10.96 -5.78
CA ARG A 79 15.73 12.25 -5.47
C ARG A 79 14.70 12.87 -4.53
N ALA A 80 15.08 13.03 -3.27
CA ALA A 80 14.28 13.73 -2.30
C ALA A 80 14.05 15.11 -2.92
N SER A 81 12.86 15.34 -3.48
CA SER A 81 12.41 16.68 -3.76
C SER A 81 12.36 17.34 -2.39
N ALA A 82 13.36 18.17 -2.11
CA ALA A 82 13.44 18.92 -0.87
C ALA A 82 12.10 19.62 -0.69
N LEU A 83 11.36 19.22 0.34
CA LEU A 83 10.22 19.96 0.85
C LEU A 83 10.79 21.32 1.26
N VAL A 84 10.65 22.31 0.38
CA VAL A 84 11.05 23.68 0.67
C VAL A 84 10.28 24.11 1.91
N PRO A 85 10.94 24.48 3.02
CA PRO A 85 10.23 24.98 4.17
C PRO A 85 9.48 26.24 3.74
N ARG A 86 8.17 26.27 4.00
CA ARG A 86 7.34 27.47 3.85
C ARG A 86 8.04 28.59 4.63
N SER A 87 8.59 29.55 3.90
CA SER A 87 9.14 30.76 4.48
C SER A 87 8.01 31.49 5.19
N GLN A 88 8.04 31.47 6.52
CA GLN A 88 7.22 32.33 7.36
C GLN A 88 7.48 33.77 6.95
N ARG A 89 6.52 34.37 6.25
CA ARG A 89 6.48 35.80 5.99
C ARG A 89 6.48 36.51 7.34
N ARG A 90 7.66 36.98 7.77
CA ARG A 90 7.79 37.88 8.90
C ARG A 90 7.05 39.17 8.55
N HIS A 91 5.95 39.43 9.24
CA HIS A 91 5.25 40.71 9.19
C HIS A 91 6.23 41.83 9.57
N ARG A 92 6.43 42.77 8.65
CA ARG A 92 7.22 43.98 8.84
C ARG A 92 6.28 45.04 9.44
N PRO A 93 6.54 45.59 10.63
CA PRO A 93 5.67 46.63 11.17
C PRO A 93 5.87 47.93 10.39
N ALA A 94 4.75 48.60 10.10
CA ALA A 94 4.73 49.90 9.46
C ALA A 94 5.32 50.96 10.40
N ARG A 95 6.37 51.66 9.95
CA ARG A 95 6.86 52.88 10.62
C ARG A 95 5.79 53.97 10.49
N ARG A 96 5.21 54.36 11.63
CA ARG A 96 4.46 55.61 11.77
C ARG A 96 5.41 56.78 11.46
N ARG A 97 5.02 57.64 10.52
CA ARG A 97 5.58 58.98 10.37
C ARG A 97 4.78 59.89 11.28
N SER A 98 5.45 60.55 12.23
CA SER A 98 4.88 61.69 12.96
C SER A 98 5.28 62.97 12.23
N CYS A 99 4.32 63.89 12.15
CA CYS A 99 4.50 65.30 11.77
C CYS A 99 5.39 66.04 12.76
#